data_AF-A0A507CFQ5-F1
#
_entry.id   AF-A0A507CFQ5-F1
#
_cell.length_a   1.000
_cell.length_b   1.000
_cell.length_c   1.000
_cell.angle_alpha   90.00
_cell.angle_beta   90.00
_cell.angle_gamma   90.00
#
_symmetry.space_group_name_H-M   'P 1'
#
loop_
_entity.id
_entity.type
_entity.pdbx_description
1 polymer ?
#
loop_
_entity_poly.entity_id
_entity_poly.type
_entity_poly.pdbx_seq_one_letter_code
_entity_poly.pdbx_strand_id
1 'polypeptide(L)'
;MDKKPQEPPVEQIHINKSPATGQEIGLAAVMGVSSGYATKKIAKGSALVLGLTFIGFQALSHTGVIQINWNQIEKYMVARVDQDGDGKLTSRDVQLAAGRFIHLLSSDLPSSGAFAASFWLGFRYG
;
A
#
# COMPACT_ATOMS: atom_id res chain seq x y z
N MET A 1 -52.81 -16.09 -28.78
CA MET A 1 -51.84 -17.12 -28.31
C MET A 1 -50.45 -16.56 -28.58
N ASP A 2 -50.04 -15.62 -27.74
CA ASP A 2 -48.77 -14.91 -27.89
C ASP A 2 -47.65 -15.73 -27.24
N LYS A 3 -46.82 -16.36 -28.06
CA LYS A 3 -45.58 -17.00 -27.58
C LYS A 3 -44.59 -15.90 -27.25
N LYS A 4 -44.47 -15.57 -25.96
CA LYS A 4 -43.38 -14.73 -25.44
C LYS A 4 -42.03 -15.47 -25.68
N PRO A 5 -41.00 -14.81 -26.22
CA PRO A 5 -39.68 -15.43 -26.42
C PRO A 5 -39.10 -15.90 -25.08
N GLN A 6 -38.63 -17.14 -25.02
CA GLN A 6 -37.87 -17.65 -23.87
C GLN A 6 -36.49 -17.02 -23.90
N GLU A 7 -36.20 -16.13 -22.95
CA GLU A 7 -34.83 -15.65 -22.70
C GLU A 7 -33.97 -16.85 -22.28
N PRO A 8 -32.71 -16.98 -22.79
CA PRO A 8 -31.84 -18.07 -22.39
C PRO A 8 -31.63 -18.00 -20.86
N PRO A 9 -31.48 -19.15 -20.17
CA PRO A 9 -31.22 -19.15 -18.74
C PRO A 9 -29.95 -18.35 -18.48
N VAL A 10 -30.11 -17.17 -17.88
CA VAL A 10 -28.97 -16.45 -17.31
C VAL A 10 -28.52 -17.35 -16.17
N GLU A 11 -27.47 -18.14 -16.42
CA GLU A 11 -26.81 -18.94 -15.42
C GLU A 11 -26.34 -17.98 -14.34
N GLN A 12 -27.16 -17.85 -13.29
CA GLN A 12 -26.81 -17.08 -12.12
C GLN A 12 -25.66 -17.84 -11.50
N ILE A 13 -24.46 -17.36 -11.80
CA ILE A 13 -23.21 -17.77 -11.18
C ILE A 13 -23.43 -17.49 -9.70
N HIS A 14 -23.89 -18.51 -8.98
CA HIS A 14 -23.91 -18.49 -7.54
C HIS A 14 -22.43 -18.44 -7.16
N ILE A 15 -21.92 -17.24 -6.90
CA ILE A 15 -20.64 -17.04 -6.25
C ILE A 15 -20.86 -17.56 -4.83
N ASN A 16 -20.80 -18.88 -4.68
CA ASN A 16 -20.60 -19.49 -3.38
C ASN A 16 -19.26 -18.95 -2.92
N LYS A 17 -19.29 -17.95 -2.02
CA LYS A 17 -18.12 -17.41 -1.36
C LYS A 17 -17.65 -18.52 -0.42
N SER A 18 -17.09 -19.58 -0.99
CA SER A 18 -16.54 -20.69 -0.25
C SER A 18 -15.51 -20.08 0.70
N PRO A 19 -15.57 -20.35 2.01
CA PRO A 19 -14.54 -19.87 2.92
C PRO A 19 -13.20 -20.32 2.34
N ALA A 20 -12.27 -19.39 2.15
CA ALA A 20 -10.98 -19.65 1.53
C ALA A 20 -10.38 -20.93 2.11
N THR A 21 -9.99 -21.84 1.24
CA THR A 21 -9.49 -23.16 1.64
C THR A 21 -8.20 -22.97 2.42
N GLY A 22 -7.88 -23.82 3.39
CA GLY A 22 -6.65 -23.70 4.19
C GLY A 22 -5.36 -23.57 3.35
N GLN A 23 -5.31 -24.21 2.18
CA GLN A 23 -4.21 -24.06 1.21
C GLN A 23 -4.12 -22.67 0.58
N GLU A 24 -5.25 -22.05 0.24
CA GLU A 24 -5.33 -20.70 -0.32
C GLU A 24 -4.86 -19.64 0.70
N ILE A 25 -5.25 -19.82 1.96
CA ILE A 25 -4.80 -19.01 3.09
C ILE A 25 -3.30 -19.17 3.30
N GLY A 26 -2.78 -20.40 3.24
CA GLY A 26 -1.35 -20.67 3.37
C GLY A 26 -0.50 -20.01 2.28
N LEU A 27 -0.93 -20.08 1.02
CA LEU A 27 -0.26 -19.43 -0.10
C LEU A 27 -0.27 -17.89 0.06
N ALA A 28 -1.43 -17.32 0.39
CA ALA A 28 -1.54 -15.89 0.66
C ALA A 28 -0.66 -15.47 1.85
N ALA A 29 -0.52 -16.32 2.87
CA ALA A 29 0.31 -16.06 4.04
C ALA A 29 1.81 -16.01 3.71
N VAL A 30 2.31 -16.97 2.94
CA VAL A 30 3.73 -16.99 2.53
C VAL A 30 4.05 -15.76 1.68
N MET A 31 3.21 -15.47 0.68
CA MET A 31 3.37 -14.29 -0.17
C MET A 31 3.31 -12.99 0.65
N GLY A 32 2.39 -12.92 1.62
CA GLY A 32 2.27 -11.80 2.54
C GLY A 32 3.54 -11.59 3.37
N VAL A 33 3.98 -12.60 4.13
CA VAL A 33 5.18 -12.50 4.96
C VAL A 33 6.41 -12.10 4.14
N SER A 34 6.63 -12.76 3.00
CA SER A 34 7.77 -12.47 2.12
C SER A 34 7.74 -11.03 1.60
N SER A 35 6.57 -10.56 1.14
CA SER A 35 6.39 -9.20 0.63
C SER A 35 6.57 -8.15 1.75
N GLY A 36 6.03 -8.41 2.93
CA GLY A 36 6.17 -7.53 4.09
C GLY A 36 7.62 -7.39 4.55
N TYR A 37 8.35 -8.50 4.62
CA TYR A 37 9.77 -8.52 4.99
C TYR A 37 10.63 -7.74 3.98
N ALA A 38 10.41 -7.94 2.68
CA ALA A 38 11.10 -7.20 1.63
C ALA A 38 10.82 -5.69 1.72
N THR A 39 9.54 -5.32 1.90
CA THR A 39 9.12 -3.91 2.04
C THR A 39 9.84 -3.25 3.21
N LYS A 40 10.00 -3.94 4.34
CA LYS A 40 10.67 -3.40 5.52
C LYS A 40 12.17 -3.17 5.32
N LYS A 41 12.86 -4.07 4.62
CA LYS A 41 14.27 -3.88 4.27
C LYS A 41 14.48 -2.66 3.38
N ILE A 42 13.63 -2.50 2.37
CA ILE A 42 13.65 -1.33 1.49
C ILE A 42 13.39 -0.06 2.31
N ALA A 43 12.39 -0.09 3.19
CA ALA A 43 12.05 1.05 4.06
C ALA A 43 13.21 1.45 5.00
N LYS A 44 13.93 0.48 5.58
CA LYS A 44 15.13 0.75 6.39
C LYS A 44 16.23 1.41 5.56
N GLY A 45 16.48 0.90 4.35
CA GLY A 45 17.47 1.47 3.44
C GLY A 45 17.13 2.90 3.01
N SER A 46 15.88 3.14 2.59
CA SER A 46 15.42 4.48 2.20
C SER A 46 15.43 5.45 3.38
N ALA A 47 15.03 5.01 4.57
CA ALA A 47 15.06 5.83 5.78
C ALA A 47 16.50 6.28 6.13
N LEU A 48 17.48 5.38 5.96
CA LEU A 48 18.89 5.71 6.18
C LEU A 48 19.39 6.77 5.19
N VAL A 49 19.11 6.61 3.90
CA VAL A 49 19.50 7.58 2.86
C VAL A 49 18.84 8.94 3.11
N LEU A 50 17.54 8.97 3.43
CA LEU A 50 16.82 10.20 3.75
C LEU A 50 17.38 10.88 5.00
N GLY A 51 17.68 10.11 6.04
CA GLY A 51 18.27 10.62 7.28
C GLY A 51 19.65 11.23 7.05
N LEU A 52 20.52 10.55 6.30
CA LEU A 52 21.85 11.07 5.93
C LEU A 52 21.74 12.35 5.09
N THR A 53 20.81 12.38 4.14
CA THR A 53 20.56 13.57 3.31
C THR A 53 20.11 14.74 4.17
N PHE A 54 19.19 14.51 5.11
CA PHE A 54 18.73 15.53 6.05
C PHE A 54 19.87 16.06 6.91
N ILE A 55 20.69 15.18 7.49
CA ILE A 55 21.86 15.59 8.28
C ILE A 55 22.81 16.44 7.43
N GLY A 56 23.06 16.04 6.18
CA GLY A 56 23.87 16.82 5.23
C GLY A 56 23.30 18.21 4.95
N PHE A 57 21.99 18.32 4.70
CA PHE A 57 21.34 19.61 4.51
C PHE A 57 21.42 20.50 5.76
N GLN A 58 21.28 19.94 6.95
CA GLN A 58 21.39 20.74 8.19
C GLN A 58 22.83 21.23 8.40
N ALA A 59 23.83 20.41 8.07
CA ALA A 59 25.23 20.83 8.10
C ALA A 59 25.52 21.98 7.13
N LEU A 60 25.01 21.91 5.89
CA LEU A 60 25.15 22.98 4.89
C LEU A 60 24.37 24.25 5.23
N SER A 61 23.22 24.10 5.88
CA SER A 61 22.45 25.24 6.37
C SER A 61 23.18 25.96 7.51
N HIS A 62 23.85 25.22 8.40
CA HIS A 62 24.60 25.80 9.51
C HIS A 62 25.85 26.56 9.06
N THR A 63 26.49 26.16 7.96
CA THR A 63 27.62 26.89 7.37
C THR A 63 27.19 28.14 6.59
N GLY A 64 25.89 28.40 6.46
CA GLY A 64 25.34 29.56 5.76
C GLY A 64 25.39 29.45 4.23
N VAL A 65 25.75 28.28 3.69
CA VAL A 65 25.87 28.04 2.24
C VAL A 65 24.49 27.93 1.58
N ILE A 66 23.47 27.45 2.31
CA ILE A 66 22.11 27.25 1.79
C ILE A 66 21.08 27.82 2.78
N GLN A 67 20.11 28.60 2.27
CA GLN A 67 18.89 28.93 3.01
C GLN A 67 17.74 28.00 2.60
N ILE A 68 17.23 27.23 3.55
CA ILE A 68 16.16 26.25 3.31
C ILE A 68 14.80 26.94 3.50
N ASN A 69 14.04 27.09 2.41
CA ASN A 69 12.67 27.57 2.46
C ASN A 69 11.69 26.41 2.67
N TRP A 70 11.40 26.10 3.92
CA TRP A 70 10.52 25.01 4.31
C TRP A 70 9.09 25.14 3.74
N ASN A 71 8.55 26.35 3.65
CA ASN A 71 7.20 26.57 3.09
C ASN A 71 7.09 26.16 1.62
N GLN A 72 8.15 26.38 0.83
CA GLN A 72 8.14 25.99 -0.58
C GLN A 72 8.30 24.46 -0.71
N ILE A 73 9.17 23.85 0.11
CA ILE A 73 9.35 22.40 0.15
C ILE A 73 8.04 21.70 0.53
N GLU A 74 7.36 22.17 1.56
CA GLU A 74 6.09 21.60 2.03
C GLU A 74 5.03 21.61 0.91
N LYS A 75 4.85 22.74 0.22
CA LYS A 75 3.93 22.84 -0.91
C LYS A 75 4.26 21.85 -2.03
N TYR A 76 5.53 21.70 -2.37
CA TYR A 76 5.96 20.72 -3.38
C TYR A 76 5.75 19.28 -2.94
N MET A 77 5.92 18.97 -1.66
CA MET A 77 5.66 17.62 -1.14
C MET A 77 4.17 17.30 -1.12
N VAL A 78 3.35 18.19 -0.57
CA VAL A 78 1.89 18.03 -0.52
C VAL A 78 1.35 17.81 -1.94
N ALA A 79 1.71 18.66 -2.90
CA ALA A 79 1.23 18.55 -4.28
C ALA A 79 1.56 17.22 -4.99
N ARG A 80 2.54 16.45 -4.50
CA ARG A 80 2.94 15.16 -5.10
C ARG A 80 2.54 13.93 -4.28
N VAL A 81 2.42 14.08 -2.96
CA VAL A 81 2.26 12.95 -2.04
C VAL A 81 0.84 12.86 -1.52
N ASP A 82 0.11 13.97 -1.46
CA ASP A 82 -1.31 14.00 -1.08
C ASP A 82 -2.13 13.10 -2.01
N GLN A 83 -2.77 12.08 -1.42
CA GLN A 83 -3.53 11.06 -2.16
C GLN A 83 -5.04 11.30 -2.08
N ASP A 84 -5.52 12.00 -1.05
CA ASP A 84 -6.93 12.32 -0.85
C ASP A 84 -7.30 13.74 -1.32
N GLY A 85 -6.30 14.58 -1.59
CA GLY A 85 -6.45 15.92 -2.16
C GLY A 85 -6.86 16.96 -1.12
N ASP A 86 -6.71 16.68 0.18
CA ASP A 86 -7.11 17.58 1.27
C ASP A 86 -6.08 18.70 1.55
N GLY A 87 -4.93 18.66 0.87
CA GLY A 87 -3.85 19.63 0.99
C GLY A 87 -2.97 19.42 2.22
N LYS A 88 -3.07 18.27 2.90
CA LYS A 88 -2.30 17.92 4.09
C LYS A 88 -1.78 16.49 3.99
N LEU A 89 -0.55 16.29 4.43
CA LEU A 89 -0.04 14.92 4.59
C LEU A 89 -0.49 14.39 5.95
N THR A 90 -1.57 13.60 5.93
CA THR A 90 -2.14 13.02 7.15
C THR A 90 -1.86 11.52 7.25
N SER A 91 -2.10 10.95 8.44
CA SER A 91 -2.06 9.51 8.63
C SER A 91 -3.11 8.76 7.78
N ARG A 92 -4.11 9.46 7.23
CA ARG A 92 -5.12 8.85 6.34
C ARG A 92 -4.56 8.61 4.94
N ASP A 93 -3.78 9.53 4.41
CA ASP A 93 -3.08 9.36 3.12
C ASP A 93 -2.18 8.14 3.13
N VAL A 94 -1.41 7.98 4.21
CA VAL A 94 -0.53 6.83 4.41
C VAL A 94 -1.34 5.53 4.49
N GLN A 95 -2.46 5.53 5.21
CA GLN A 95 -3.34 4.36 5.28
C GLN A 95 -3.99 4.05 3.94
N LEU A 96 -4.41 5.07 3.18
CA LEU A 96 -5.02 4.90 1.86
C LEU A 96 -4.00 4.36 0.85
N ALA A 97 -2.78 4.90 0.84
CA ALA A 97 -1.68 4.42 0.01
C ALA A 97 -1.28 2.98 0.38
N ALA A 98 -1.14 2.68 1.68
CA ALA A 98 -0.85 1.33 2.15
C ALA A 98 -1.98 0.35 1.80
N GLY A 99 -3.24 0.77 1.94
CA GLY A 99 -4.40 -0.02 1.56
C GLY A 99 -4.43 -0.32 0.06
N ARG A 100 -4.18 0.68 -0.79
CA ARG A 100 -4.05 0.50 -2.25
C ARG A 100 -2.89 -0.44 -2.60
N PHE A 101 -1.74 -0.28 -1.95
CA PHE A 101 -0.57 -1.13 -2.16
C PHE A 101 -0.84 -2.59 -1.80
N ILE A 102 -1.42 -2.85 -0.63
CA ILE A 102 -1.81 -4.20 -0.21
C ILE A 102 -2.86 -4.76 -1.16
N HIS A 103 -3.85 -3.95 -1.57
CA HIS A 103 -4.88 -4.38 -2.52
C HIS A 103 -4.26 -4.80 -3.86
N LEU A 104 -3.33 -4.02 -4.40
CA LEU A 104 -2.58 -4.32 -5.63
C LEU A 104 -1.73 -5.59 -5.52
N LEU A 105 -1.10 -5.83 -4.36
CA LEU A 105 -0.34 -7.05 -4.12
C LEU A 105 -1.23 -8.29 -3.93
N SER A 106 -2.47 -8.07 -3.49
CA SER A 106 -3.43 -9.12 -3.17
C SER A 106 -4.51 -9.34 -4.22
N SER A 107 -4.48 -8.60 -5.34
CA SER A 107 -5.51 -8.63 -6.38
C SER A 107 -5.73 -10.02 -6.96
N ASP A 108 -4.65 -10.78 -7.08
CA ASP A 108 -4.64 -12.12 -7.65
C ASP A 108 -4.65 -13.22 -6.58
N LEU A 109 -4.79 -12.85 -5.30
CA LEU A 109 -4.75 -13.80 -4.20
C LEU A 109 -6.17 -14.22 -3.76
N PRO A 110 -6.35 -15.50 -3.42
CA PRO A 110 -7.65 -16.04 -3.00
C PRO A 110 -8.11 -15.50 -1.63
N SER A 111 -7.21 -14.91 -0.84
CA SER A 111 -7.57 -14.27 0.43
C SER A 111 -6.72 -13.02 0.71
N SER A 112 -7.23 -11.85 0.33
CA SER A 112 -6.60 -10.55 0.60
C SER A 112 -6.46 -10.26 2.10
N GLY A 113 -7.39 -10.75 2.93
CA GLY A 113 -7.32 -10.58 4.39
C GLY A 113 -6.18 -11.37 5.02
N ALA A 114 -5.98 -12.64 4.60
CA ALA A 114 -4.85 -13.45 5.06
C ALA A 114 -3.51 -12.87 4.60
N PHE A 115 -3.45 -12.39 3.35
CA PHE A 115 -2.28 -11.68 2.83
C PHE A 115 -1.97 -10.43 3.66
N ALA A 116 -2.95 -9.55 3.93
CA ALA A 116 -2.72 -8.31 4.66
C ALA A 116 -2.21 -8.56 6.10
N ALA A 117 -2.81 -9.53 6.81
CA ALA A 117 -2.41 -9.89 8.17
C ALA A 117 -0.98 -10.43 8.22
N SER A 118 -0.65 -11.36 7.31
CA SER A 118 0.68 -11.96 7.20
C SER A 118 1.73 -10.99 6.66
N PHE A 119 1.35 -10.06 5.77
CA PHE A 119 2.17 -8.95 5.31
C PHE A 119 2.58 -8.05 6.46
N TRP A 120 1.62 -7.65 7.30
CA TRP A 120 1.92 -6.84 8.47
C TRP A 120 2.88 -7.55 9.43
N LEU A 121 2.69 -8.87 9.62
CA LEU A 121 3.59 -9.70 10.40
C LEU A 121 5.00 -9.71 9.77
N GLY A 122 5.13 -9.99 8.48
CA GLY A 122 6.42 -9.93 7.78
C GLY A 122 7.10 -8.56 7.87
N PHE A 123 6.33 -7.48 7.77
CA PHE A 123 6.82 -6.11 7.91
C PHE A 123 7.28 -5.77 9.34
N ARG A 124 6.64 -6.35 10.36
CA ARG A 124 7.03 -6.20 11.77
C ARG A 124 8.37 -6.88 12.04
N TYR A 125 8.59 -8.06 11.48
CA TYR A 125 9.79 -8.89 11.72
C TYR A 125 10.95 -8.61 10.75
N GLY A 126 10.74 -7.87 9.65
CA GLY A 126 11.78 -7.42 8.73
C GLY A 126 12.70 -6.32 9.26
#